data_AF-A0A6I6FM63-F1
#
_entry.id   AF-A0A6I6FM63-F1
#
_cell.length_a   1.000
_cell.length_b   1.000
_cell.length_c   1.000
_cell.angle_alpha   90.00
_cell.angle_beta   90.00
_cell.angle_gamma   90.00
#
_symmetry.space_group_name_H-M   'P 1'
#
loop_
_entity.id
_entity.type
_entity.pdbx_description
1 polymer ?
#
loop_
_entity_poly.entity_id
_entity_poly.type
_entity_poly.pdbx_seq_one_letter_code
_entity_poly.pdbx_strand_id
1 'polypeptide(L)'
;MHRALIVVDVQNDFCEGGSLAVAGGADVAAAITDLVGEAAGAVYQHVVATRDHHIDPGGHFSDEPDYVDSWPRHCVAGTEGVGFHPNFAPAVASGAIDAVFDKGAYAAAYSGFEGTDENEVRLADWLRERQVTEVDVVGIATDHCVRATALDAAREGFRTQVLLDLTAGVAETTTERALADLRAAGVELTGKPVV
;
A
#
# COMPACT_ATOMS: atom_id res chain seq x y z
N MET A 1 -1.27 1.03 -23.38
CA MET A 1 -0.83 0.09 -22.32
C MET A 1 -1.84 0.19 -21.19
N HIS A 2 -2.37 -0.91 -20.68
CA HIS A 2 -3.32 -0.93 -19.56
C HIS A 2 -2.56 -1.14 -18.26
N ARG A 3 -1.99 -0.04 -17.74
CA ARG A 3 -1.20 -0.01 -16.50
C ARG A 3 -1.96 0.73 -15.41
N ALA A 4 -1.94 0.20 -14.19
CA ALA A 4 -2.47 0.86 -13.00
C ALA A 4 -1.38 1.13 -11.97
N LEU A 5 -1.56 2.17 -11.16
CA LEU A 5 -0.74 2.43 -9.96
C LEU A 5 -1.53 1.98 -8.73
N ILE A 6 -0.89 1.20 -7.85
CA ILE A 6 -1.43 0.78 -6.55
C ILE A 6 -0.65 1.52 -5.45
N VAL A 7 -1.33 2.45 -4.77
CA VAL A 7 -0.78 3.21 -3.65
C VAL A 7 -1.13 2.50 -2.34
N VAL A 8 -0.14 1.91 -1.71
CA VAL A 8 -0.33 1.05 -0.53
C VAL A 8 -0.24 1.86 0.75
N ASP A 9 -1.34 1.90 1.51
CA ASP A 9 -1.42 2.24 2.93
C ASP A 9 -0.72 3.57 3.31
N VAL A 10 -0.89 4.63 2.52
CA VAL A 10 -0.35 5.97 2.84
C VAL A 10 -1.23 6.68 3.88
N GLN A 11 -1.24 6.13 5.09
CA GLN A 11 -2.11 6.54 6.20
C GLN A 11 -1.34 7.26 7.32
N ASN A 12 -2.08 7.99 8.15
CA ASN A 12 -1.56 8.73 9.29
C ASN A 12 -0.75 7.84 10.25
N ASP A 13 -1.28 6.67 10.60
CA ASP A 13 -0.63 5.79 11.57
C ASP A 13 0.72 5.23 11.12
N PHE A 14 0.95 5.17 9.81
CA PHE A 14 2.20 4.67 9.22
C PHE A 14 3.22 5.78 8.91
N CYS A 15 2.87 7.05 9.14
CA CYS A 15 3.76 8.19 8.96
C CYS A 15 4.22 8.76 10.32
N GLU A 16 5.19 9.68 10.29
CA GLU A 16 5.74 10.30 11.50
C GLU A 16 4.65 10.92 12.39
N GLY A 17 4.65 10.54 13.68
CA GLY A 17 3.63 10.94 14.65
C GLY A 17 2.47 9.95 14.79
N GLY A 18 2.34 9.00 13.87
CA GLY A 18 1.40 7.88 13.94
C GLY A 18 1.79 6.79 14.94
N SER A 19 0.87 5.89 15.24
CA SER A 19 1.07 4.80 16.21
C SER A 19 2.02 3.69 15.75
N LEU A 20 2.21 3.54 14.43
CA LEU A 20 3.12 2.57 13.81
C LEU A 20 3.95 3.23 12.70
N ALA A 21 4.55 4.38 13.05
CA ALA A 21 5.27 5.23 12.11
C ALA A 21 6.46 4.53 11.43
N VAL A 22 6.57 4.73 10.12
CA VAL A 22 7.72 4.36 9.28
C VAL A 22 8.46 5.64 8.90
N ALA A 23 9.77 5.67 9.16
CA ALA A 23 10.58 6.85 8.87
C ALA A 23 10.61 7.15 7.35
N GLY A 24 10.43 8.43 7.00
CA GLY A 24 10.29 8.89 5.62
C GLY A 24 8.89 8.72 5.03
N GLY A 25 7.91 8.22 5.80
CA GLY A 25 6.55 8.00 5.33
C GLY A 25 5.87 9.28 4.84
N ALA A 26 6.03 10.40 5.55
CA ALA A 26 5.45 11.69 5.14
C ALA A 26 6.04 12.23 3.82
N ASP A 27 7.34 12.01 3.58
CA ASP A 27 8.02 12.43 2.34
C ASP A 27 7.61 11.54 1.16
N VAL A 28 7.52 10.22 1.37
CA VAL A 28 6.98 9.27 0.39
C VAL A 28 5.53 9.63 0.03
N ALA A 29 4.71 10.01 1.00
CA ALA A 29 3.34 10.45 0.76
C ALA A 29 3.27 11.67 -0.17
N ALA A 30 4.17 12.65 0.01
CA ALA A 30 4.25 13.82 -0.86
C ALA A 30 4.71 13.45 -2.28
N ALA A 31 5.77 12.63 -2.40
CA ALA A 31 6.30 12.20 -3.69
C ALA A 31 5.30 11.37 -4.50
N ILE A 32 4.48 10.54 -3.83
CA ILE A 32 3.39 9.80 -4.49
C ILE A 32 2.32 10.75 -5.02
N THR A 33 1.95 11.79 -4.27
CA THR A 33 1.00 12.81 -4.75
C THR A 33 1.50 13.51 -6.00
N ASP A 34 2.78 13.85 -6.07
CA ASP A 34 3.40 14.44 -7.26
C ASP A 34 3.33 13.46 -8.45
N LEU A 35 3.69 12.19 -8.25
CA LEU A 35 3.57 11.16 -9.30
C LEU A 35 2.13 11.04 -9.81
N VAL A 36 1.15 10.98 -8.91
CA VAL A 36 -0.27 10.87 -9.28
C VAL A 36 -0.70 12.10 -10.11
N GLY A 37 -0.29 13.30 -9.71
CA GLY A 37 -0.58 14.53 -10.43
C GLY A 37 0.03 14.60 -11.84
N GLU A 38 1.22 14.01 -12.03
CA GLU A 38 1.93 14.02 -13.32
C GLU A 38 1.51 12.89 -14.28
N ALA A 39 1.19 11.71 -13.73
CA ALA A 39 1.11 10.47 -14.48
C ALA A 39 -0.30 9.89 -14.63
N ALA A 40 -1.28 10.35 -13.84
CA ALA A 40 -2.67 9.91 -13.96
C ALA A 40 -3.26 10.32 -15.32
N GLY A 41 -3.87 9.36 -16.03
CA GLY A 41 -4.44 9.54 -17.37
C GLY A 41 -3.40 9.59 -18.50
N ALA A 42 -2.11 9.69 -18.19
CA ALA A 42 -1.02 9.68 -19.16
C ALA A 42 -0.28 8.34 -19.18
N VAL A 43 0.30 7.95 -18.04
CA VAL A 43 1.01 6.67 -17.86
C VAL A 43 0.09 5.63 -17.24
N TYR A 44 -0.64 6.03 -16.21
CA TYR A 44 -1.58 5.17 -15.50
C TYR A 44 -3.00 5.41 -16.02
N GLN A 45 -3.63 4.36 -16.53
CA GLN A 45 -5.05 4.42 -16.86
C GLN A 45 -5.92 4.45 -15.61
N HIS A 46 -5.43 3.79 -14.55
CA HIS A 46 -6.10 3.73 -13.27
C HIS A 46 -5.12 3.95 -12.12
N VAL A 47 -5.55 4.67 -11.09
CA VAL A 47 -4.82 4.81 -9.84
C VAL A 47 -5.74 4.39 -8.72
N VAL A 48 -5.30 3.43 -7.91
CA VAL A 48 -6.06 2.93 -6.77
C VAL A 48 -5.22 3.04 -5.50
N ALA A 49 -5.89 3.13 -4.36
CA ALA A 49 -5.23 3.10 -3.06
C ALA A 49 -5.74 1.95 -2.21
N THR A 50 -4.89 1.45 -1.31
CA THR A 50 -5.31 0.53 -0.25
C THR A 50 -5.25 1.23 1.09
N ARG A 51 -6.02 0.71 2.04
CA ARG A 51 -6.09 1.26 3.38
C ARG A 51 -6.29 0.12 4.37
N ASP A 52 -5.41 0.02 5.35
CA ASP A 52 -5.68 -0.79 6.53
C ASP A 52 -6.83 -0.16 7.30
N HIS A 53 -7.82 -0.97 7.66
CA HIS A 53 -9.06 -0.49 8.28
C HIS A 53 -9.55 -1.53 9.28
N HIS A 54 -9.08 -1.41 10.53
CA HIS A 54 -9.31 -2.40 11.58
C HIS A 54 -10.53 -2.06 12.44
N ILE A 55 -11.50 -2.98 12.51
CA ILE A 55 -12.65 -2.89 13.43
C ILE A 55 -12.36 -3.71 14.68
N ASP A 56 -12.07 -5.00 14.50
CA ASP A 56 -11.68 -5.92 15.57
C ASP A 56 -10.82 -7.06 15.01
N PRO A 57 -9.51 -6.84 14.78
CA PRO A 57 -8.65 -7.82 14.14
C PRO A 57 -8.10 -8.87 15.11
N GLY A 58 -8.64 -8.94 16.34
CA GLY A 58 -8.26 -9.93 17.35
C GLY A 58 -6.76 -9.88 17.70
N GLY A 59 -6.09 -11.03 17.55
CA GLY A 59 -4.68 -11.21 17.93
C GLY A 59 -3.67 -10.38 17.13
N HIS A 60 -4.11 -9.67 16.08
CA HIS A 60 -3.29 -8.68 15.37
C HIS A 60 -2.82 -7.55 16.28
N PHE A 61 -3.64 -7.15 17.26
CA PHE A 61 -3.29 -6.11 18.23
C PHE A 61 -2.77 -6.69 19.55
N SER A 62 -1.67 -6.13 20.03
CA SER A 62 -1.07 -6.44 21.33
C SER A 62 -0.57 -5.17 22.01
N ASP A 63 -0.69 -5.10 23.34
CA ASP A 63 -0.04 -4.07 24.16
C ASP A 63 1.48 -4.35 24.31
N GLU A 64 1.90 -5.57 24.03
CA GLU A 64 3.29 -6.03 23.96
C GLU A 64 3.54 -6.67 22.58
N PRO A 65 3.61 -5.88 21.50
CA PRO A 65 3.75 -6.41 20.14
C PRO A 65 5.14 -7.00 19.88
N ASP A 66 5.18 -8.07 19.10
CA ASP A 66 6.41 -8.69 18.64
C ASP A 66 6.93 -8.11 17.32
N TYR A 67 6.14 -7.24 16.66
CA TYR A 67 6.44 -6.62 15.36
C TYR A 67 6.71 -7.64 14.25
N VAL A 68 6.14 -8.85 14.39
CA VAL A 68 6.17 -9.92 13.41
C VAL A 68 4.75 -10.32 13.06
N ASP A 69 4.01 -10.81 14.04
CA ASP A 69 2.63 -11.29 13.90
C ASP A 69 1.64 -10.46 14.73
N SER A 70 2.14 -9.57 15.60
CA SER A 70 1.36 -8.69 16.45
C SER A 70 1.92 -7.26 16.49
N TRP A 71 1.01 -6.30 16.61
CA TRP A 71 1.29 -4.88 16.39
C TRP A 71 0.63 -4.01 17.47
N PRO A 72 1.14 -2.80 17.74
CA PRO A 72 0.36 -1.82 18.50
C PRO A 72 -0.93 -1.49 17.76
N ARG A 73 -1.94 -0.95 18.44
CA ARG A 73 -3.17 -0.50 17.78
C ARG A 73 -2.84 0.58 16.76
N HIS A 74 -3.24 0.35 15.51
CA HIS A 74 -3.07 1.24 14.37
C HIS A 74 -4.29 1.13 13.45
N CYS A 75 -4.50 2.12 12.59
CA CYS A 75 -5.51 2.15 11.54
C CYS A 75 -6.91 1.74 12.01
N VAL A 76 -7.25 2.10 13.25
CA VAL A 76 -8.52 1.71 13.88
C VAL A 76 -9.66 2.51 13.26
N ALA A 77 -10.71 1.82 12.85
CA ALA A 77 -11.90 2.43 12.25
C ALA A 77 -12.47 3.54 13.14
N GLY A 78 -12.72 4.71 12.55
CA GLY A 78 -13.25 5.88 13.26
C GLY A 78 -12.23 6.72 14.03
N THR A 79 -10.94 6.39 13.96
CA THR A 79 -9.84 7.22 14.51
C THR A 79 -9.24 8.14 13.44
N GLU A 80 -8.41 9.10 13.84
CA GLU A 80 -7.63 9.90 12.88
C GLU A 80 -6.56 9.05 12.17
N GLY A 81 -5.98 8.08 12.88
CA GLY A 81 -4.88 7.24 12.40
C GLY A 81 -5.19 6.43 11.13
N VAL A 82 -6.45 6.04 10.94
CA VAL A 82 -6.91 5.32 9.74
C VAL A 82 -7.01 6.22 8.50
N GLY A 83 -7.05 7.54 8.67
CA GLY A 83 -7.13 8.49 7.57
C GLY A 83 -5.89 8.49 6.69
N PHE A 84 -6.04 8.86 5.41
CA PHE A 84 -4.89 9.10 4.54
C PHE A 84 -4.06 10.28 5.05
N HIS A 85 -2.74 10.17 4.91
CA HIS A 85 -1.80 11.20 5.35
C HIS A 85 -2.10 12.56 4.68
N PRO A 86 -1.97 13.73 5.36
CA PRO A 86 -2.28 15.03 4.77
C PRO A 86 -1.53 15.38 3.48
N ASN A 87 -0.35 14.79 3.26
CA ASN A 87 0.39 14.96 2.00
C ASN A 87 -0.19 14.14 0.83
N PHE A 88 -1.04 13.14 1.10
CA PHE A 88 -1.68 12.27 0.10
C PHE A 88 -3.20 12.45 0.00
N ALA A 89 -3.88 12.79 1.10
CA ALA A 89 -5.32 13.01 1.14
C ALA A 89 -5.87 13.95 0.04
N PRO A 90 -5.16 15.03 -0.40
CA PRO A 90 -5.61 15.85 -1.53
C PRO A 90 -5.73 15.10 -2.86
N ALA A 91 -4.87 14.10 -3.13
CA ALA A 91 -4.96 13.27 -4.34
C ALA A 91 -6.25 12.43 -4.33
N VAL A 92 -6.60 11.89 -3.17
CA VAL A 92 -7.87 11.14 -2.97
C VAL A 92 -9.07 12.08 -3.14
N ALA A 93 -9.06 13.24 -2.47
CA ALA A 93 -10.17 14.18 -2.48
C ALA A 93 -10.41 14.85 -3.84
N SER A 94 -9.38 14.94 -4.70
CA SER A 94 -9.52 15.51 -6.05
C SER A 94 -10.13 14.54 -7.06
N GLY A 95 -10.31 13.26 -6.69
CA GLY A 95 -10.78 12.21 -7.60
C GLY A 95 -9.68 11.64 -8.50
N ALA A 96 -8.40 11.90 -8.19
CA ALA A 96 -7.28 11.30 -8.91
C ALA A 96 -7.07 9.82 -8.53
N ILE A 97 -7.69 9.36 -7.44
CA ILE A 97 -7.75 7.96 -7.02
C ILE A 97 -9.12 7.41 -7.41
N ASP A 98 -9.15 6.42 -8.30
CA ASP A 98 -10.36 5.85 -8.88
C ASP A 98 -11.14 4.97 -7.88
N ALA A 99 -10.43 4.32 -6.96
CA ALA A 99 -10.99 3.44 -5.94
C ALA A 99 -10.06 3.27 -4.75
N VAL A 100 -10.64 3.05 -3.57
CA VAL A 100 -9.94 2.74 -2.32
C VAL A 100 -10.37 1.36 -1.84
N PHE A 101 -9.42 0.50 -1.51
CA PHE A 101 -9.65 -0.87 -1.05
C PHE A 101 -9.29 -1.00 0.42
N ASP A 102 -10.31 -1.19 1.27
CA ASP A 102 -10.13 -1.38 2.70
C ASP A 102 -9.83 -2.86 2.99
N LYS A 103 -8.82 -3.12 3.83
CA LYS A 103 -8.42 -4.47 4.26
C LYS A 103 -8.32 -4.55 5.80
N GLY A 104 -8.40 -5.77 6.33
CA GLY A 104 -8.10 -6.04 7.73
C GLY A 104 -9.22 -5.79 8.76
N ALA A 105 -10.48 -5.66 8.34
CA ALA A 105 -11.59 -5.33 9.25
C ALA A 105 -11.69 -6.23 10.49
N TYR A 106 -11.54 -7.55 10.30
CA TYR A 106 -11.74 -8.56 11.36
C TYR A 106 -10.62 -9.60 11.45
N ALA A 107 -9.49 -9.35 10.78
CA ALA A 107 -8.30 -10.20 10.79
C ALA A 107 -7.08 -9.38 10.35
N ALA A 108 -5.87 -9.90 10.58
CA ALA A 108 -4.67 -9.35 9.97
C ALA A 108 -4.78 -9.42 8.44
N ALA A 109 -4.38 -8.36 7.73
CA ALA A 109 -4.31 -8.31 6.28
C ALA A 109 -3.09 -7.50 5.85
N TYR A 110 -2.31 -8.04 4.92
CA TYR A 110 -1.07 -7.41 4.48
C TYR A 110 -1.15 -7.02 3.00
N SER A 111 -1.78 -7.84 2.18
CA SER A 111 -1.88 -7.60 0.76
C SER A 111 -3.09 -6.74 0.42
N GLY A 112 -2.91 -5.75 -0.46
CA GLY A 112 -4.00 -4.99 -1.06
C GLY A 112 -5.04 -5.87 -1.76
N PHE A 113 -4.65 -7.06 -2.20
CA PHE A 113 -5.54 -8.04 -2.82
C PHE A 113 -6.51 -8.70 -1.85
N GLU A 114 -6.31 -8.53 -0.54
CA GLU A 114 -7.27 -8.93 0.50
C GLU A 114 -8.37 -7.89 0.69
N GLY A 115 -8.19 -6.67 0.18
CA GLY A 115 -9.11 -5.56 0.34
C GLY A 115 -10.26 -5.53 -0.66
N THR A 116 -11.31 -4.80 -0.28
CA THR A 116 -12.49 -4.55 -1.12
C THR A 116 -12.82 -3.07 -1.16
N ASP A 117 -13.38 -2.60 -2.27
CA ASP A 117 -13.90 -1.23 -2.38
C ASP A 117 -15.25 -1.06 -1.66
N GLU A 118 -15.83 0.13 -1.76
CA GLU A 118 -17.13 0.48 -1.17
C GLU A 118 -18.31 -0.36 -1.69
N ASN A 119 -18.14 -1.04 -2.83
CA ASN A 119 -19.13 -1.94 -3.44
C ASN A 119 -18.80 -3.42 -3.17
N GLU A 120 -17.90 -3.70 -2.23
CA GLU A 120 -17.40 -5.04 -1.89
C GLU A 120 -16.66 -5.74 -3.05
N VAL A 121 -16.17 -5.00 -4.04
CA VAL A 121 -15.41 -5.55 -5.17
C VAL A 121 -13.95 -5.71 -4.77
N ARG A 122 -13.38 -6.89 -5.01
CA ARG A 122 -11.97 -7.18 -4.73
C ARG A 122 -11.05 -6.49 -5.73
N LEU A 123 -9.86 -6.11 -5.27
CA LEU A 123 -8.85 -5.43 -6.11
C LEU A 123 -8.55 -6.17 -7.42
N ALA A 124 -8.33 -7.50 -7.37
CA ALA A 124 -8.04 -8.28 -8.58
C ALA A 124 -9.17 -8.20 -9.61
N ASP A 125 -10.42 -8.28 -9.16
CA ASP A 125 -11.60 -8.27 -10.03
C ASP A 125 -11.79 -6.88 -10.63
N TRP A 126 -11.65 -5.83 -9.79
CA TRP A 126 -11.73 -4.44 -10.23
C TRP A 126 -10.71 -4.12 -11.33
N LEU A 127 -9.46 -4.57 -11.18
CA LEU A 127 -8.39 -4.40 -12.15
C LEU A 127 -8.67 -5.17 -13.45
N ARG A 128 -9.15 -6.42 -13.36
CA ARG A 128 -9.45 -7.27 -14.52
C ARG A 128 -10.62 -6.74 -15.35
N GLU A 129 -11.68 -6.27 -14.70
CA GLU A 129 -12.83 -5.65 -15.37
C GLU A 129 -12.42 -4.42 -16.20
N ARG A 130 -11.37 -3.73 -15.76
CA ARG A 130 -10.77 -2.57 -16.46
C ARG A 130 -9.63 -2.94 -17.39
N GLN A 131 -9.46 -4.24 -17.67
CA GLN A 131 -8.47 -4.76 -18.59
C GLN A 131 -7.02 -4.40 -18.23
N VAL A 132 -6.75 -4.13 -16.94
CA VAL A 132 -5.39 -3.87 -16.45
C VAL A 132 -4.55 -5.13 -16.63
N THR A 133 -3.33 -4.94 -17.15
CA THR A 133 -2.36 -6.02 -17.40
C THR A 133 -1.02 -5.80 -16.71
N GLU A 134 -0.78 -4.58 -16.23
CA GLU A 134 0.46 -4.16 -15.57
C GLU A 134 0.10 -3.32 -14.34
N VAL A 135 0.84 -3.51 -13.25
CA VAL A 135 0.68 -2.71 -12.03
C VAL A 135 2.04 -2.24 -11.52
N ASP A 136 2.08 -0.97 -11.16
CA ASP A 136 3.19 -0.39 -10.40
C ASP A 136 2.72 -0.23 -8.96
N VAL A 137 3.56 -0.61 -8.00
CA VAL A 137 3.24 -0.60 -6.56
C VAL A 137 4.17 0.38 -5.83
N VAL A 138 3.57 1.23 -5.00
CA VAL A 138 4.24 2.25 -4.17
C VAL A 138 3.60 2.30 -2.78
N GLY A 139 4.18 3.04 -1.85
CA GLY A 139 3.60 3.27 -0.52
C GLY A 139 4.35 2.59 0.61
N ILE A 140 3.63 2.19 1.66
CA ILE A 140 4.20 1.84 2.97
C ILE A 140 3.61 0.50 3.47
N ALA A 141 4.37 -0.40 4.11
CA ALA A 141 5.82 -0.43 4.21
C ALA A 141 6.43 -1.36 3.15
N THR A 142 7.64 -1.05 2.66
CA THR A 142 8.38 -1.81 1.64
C THR A 142 8.47 -3.30 1.99
N ASP A 143 8.73 -3.61 3.26
CA ASP A 143 8.95 -4.95 3.80
C ASP A 143 7.69 -5.69 4.26
N HIS A 144 6.54 -5.02 4.27
CA HIS A 144 5.26 -5.58 4.69
C HIS A 144 4.22 -5.48 3.57
N CYS A 145 3.31 -4.50 3.64
CA CYS A 145 2.15 -4.42 2.75
C CYS A 145 2.54 -4.22 1.28
N VAL A 146 3.58 -3.44 0.98
CA VAL A 146 4.08 -3.27 -0.40
C VAL A 146 4.59 -4.59 -0.94
N ARG A 147 5.42 -5.31 -0.17
CA ARG A 147 5.93 -6.64 -0.53
C ARG A 147 4.76 -7.61 -0.76
N ALA A 148 3.83 -7.72 0.17
CA ALA A 148 2.71 -8.66 0.08
C ALA A 148 1.84 -8.37 -1.16
N THR A 149 1.50 -7.10 -1.36
CA THR A 149 0.69 -6.65 -2.51
C THR A 149 1.37 -6.93 -3.84
N ALA A 150 2.67 -6.64 -3.97
CA ALA A 150 3.41 -6.90 -5.20
C ALA A 150 3.60 -8.40 -5.49
N LEU A 151 3.82 -9.22 -4.45
CA LEU A 151 3.87 -10.67 -4.60
C LEU A 151 2.53 -11.24 -5.07
N ASP A 152 1.42 -10.77 -4.52
CA ASP A 152 0.09 -11.22 -4.95
C ASP A 152 -0.29 -10.70 -6.33
N ALA A 153 0.08 -9.46 -6.69
CA ALA A 153 -0.08 -8.97 -8.06
C ALA A 153 0.60 -9.90 -9.09
N ALA A 154 1.84 -10.32 -8.80
CA ALA A 154 2.56 -11.26 -9.66
C ALA A 154 1.88 -12.64 -9.71
N ARG A 155 1.36 -13.14 -8.58
CA ARG A 155 0.62 -14.42 -8.52
C ARG A 155 -0.72 -14.36 -9.28
N GLU A 156 -1.40 -13.22 -9.22
CA GLU A 156 -2.64 -12.95 -9.96
C GLU A 156 -2.40 -12.77 -11.48
N GLY A 157 -1.13 -12.73 -11.91
CA GLY A 157 -0.72 -12.70 -13.31
C GLY A 157 -0.50 -11.31 -13.89
N PHE A 158 -0.47 -10.25 -13.06
CA PHE A 158 -0.13 -8.91 -13.52
C PHE A 158 1.38 -8.77 -13.69
N ARG A 159 1.82 -8.09 -14.76
CA ARG A 159 3.22 -7.63 -14.82
C ARG A 159 3.41 -6.59 -13.74
N THR A 160 4.29 -6.87 -12.79
CA THR A 160 4.38 -6.12 -11.53
C THR A 160 5.73 -5.44 -11.41
N GLN A 161 5.71 -4.15 -11.07
CA GLN A 161 6.88 -3.35 -10.75
C GLN A 161 6.69 -2.68 -9.39
N VAL A 162 7.76 -2.55 -8.61
CA VAL A 162 7.79 -1.70 -7.40
C VAL A 162 8.72 -0.52 -7.65
N LEU A 163 8.20 0.68 -7.48
CA LEU A 163 8.97 1.93 -7.60
C LEU A 163 9.55 2.27 -6.22
N LEU A 164 10.74 1.75 -5.95
CA LEU A 164 11.35 1.77 -4.63
C LEU A 164 11.61 3.18 -4.10
N ASP A 165 11.91 4.15 -4.97
CA ASP A 165 12.07 5.57 -4.57
C ASP A 165 10.78 6.17 -3.98
N LEU A 166 9.64 5.48 -4.13
CA LEU A 166 8.32 5.84 -3.62
C LEU A 166 7.83 4.83 -2.57
N THR A 167 8.75 4.23 -1.82
CA THR A 167 8.45 3.32 -0.72
C THR A 167 9.30 3.61 0.51
N ALA A 168 8.74 3.33 1.69
CA ALA A 168 9.46 3.41 2.97
C ALA A 168 9.40 2.05 3.68
N GLY A 169 10.56 1.52 4.10
CA GLY A 169 10.70 0.26 4.81
C GLY A 169 10.82 0.45 6.32
N VAL A 170 10.37 -0.54 7.10
CA VAL A 170 10.42 -0.49 8.57
C VAL A 170 11.85 -0.63 9.09
N ALA A 171 12.61 -1.59 8.54
CA ALA A 171 14.01 -1.79 8.91
C ALA A 171 14.85 -2.31 7.74
N GLU A 172 16.15 -2.06 7.78
CA GLU A 172 17.09 -2.41 6.70
C GLU A 172 17.10 -3.91 6.42
N THR A 173 17.21 -4.74 7.47
CA THR A 173 17.30 -6.19 7.32
C THR A 173 16.00 -6.82 6.77
N THR A 174 14.84 -6.34 7.19
CA THR A 174 13.54 -6.83 6.70
C THR A 174 13.28 -6.32 5.28
N THR A 175 13.69 -5.10 4.97
CA THR A 175 13.65 -4.53 3.62
C THR A 175 14.53 -5.31 2.66
N GLU A 176 15.78 -5.63 2.99
CA GLU A 176 16.65 -6.44 2.14
C GLU A 176 16.04 -7.82 1.80
N ARG A 177 15.45 -8.49 2.80
CA ARG A 177 14.72 -9.75 2.61
C ARG A 177 13.53 -9.57 1.68
N ALA A 178 12.75 -8.51 1.87
CA ALA A 178 11.61 -8.20 1.02
C ALA A 178 12.01 -8.00 -0.44
N LEU A 179 13.09 -7.25 -0.69
CA LEU A 179 13.62 -7.05 -2.04
C LEU A 179 14.12 -8.35 -2.67
N ALA A 180 14.68 -9.27 -1.87
CA ALA A 180 15.08 -10.60 -2.36
C ALA A 180 13.87 -11.44 -2.78
N ASP A 181 12.82 -11.47 -1.95
CA ASP A 181 11.57 -12.19 -2.24
C ASP A 181 10.88 -11.66 -3.50
N LEU A 182 10.81 -10.34 -3.67
CA LEU A 182 10.23 -9.70 -4.85
C LEU A 182 10.98 -10.08 -6.13
N ARG A 183 12.32 -10.03 -6.11
CA ARG A 183 13.14 -10.47 -7.26
C ARG A 183 12.93 -11.95 -7.57
N ALA A 184 12.85 -12.79 -6.55
CA ALA A 184 12.62 -14.23 -6.72
C ALA A 184 11.25 -14.54 -7.35
N ALA A 185 10.25 -13.70 -7.11
CA ALA A 185 8.93 -13.77 -7.72
C ALA A 185 8.85 -13.14 -9.13
N GLY A 186 9.95 -12.58 -9.64
CA GLY A 186 9.99 -11.92 -10.95
C GLY A 186 9.38 -10.52 -10.98
N VAL A 187 9.20 -9.88 -9.82
CA VAL A 187 8.78 -8.47 -9.73
C VAL A 187 9.94 -7.55 -10.12
N GLU A 188 9.67 -6.60 -11.01
CA GLU A 188 10.65 -5.59 -11.41
C GLU A 188 10.83 -4.55 -10.29
N LEU A 189 12.08 -4.16 -10.01
CA LEU A 189 12.41 -3.20 -8.97
C LEU A 189 13.19 -2.03 -9.58
N THR A 190 12.78 -0.80 -9.30
CA THR A 190 13.47 0.41 -9.78
C THR A 190 13.66 1.39 -8.63
N GLY A 191 14.85 1.98 -8.50
CA GLY A 191 15.15 2.93 -7.42
C GLY A 191 15.72 2.28 -6.16
N LYS A 192 15.61 2.99 -5.03
CA LYS A 192 16.01 2.53 -3.69
C LYS A 192 14.97 2.94 -2.65
N PRO A 193 14.59 2.04 -1.72
CA PRO A 193 13.63 2.38 -0.67
C PRO A 193 14.24 3.34 0.34
N VAL A 194 13.39 4.17 0.94
CA VAL A 194 13.71 4.89 2.17
C VAL A 194 13.69 3.89 3.32
N VAL A 195 14.70 3.93 4.20
CA VAL A 195 14.83 3.08 5.40
C VAL A 195 15.53 3.88 6.49
#